data_AF-A0A524FNV9-F1
#
_entry.id   AF-A0A524FNV9-F1
#
_cell.length_a   1.000
_cell.length_b   1.000
_cell.length_c   1.000
_cell.angle_alpha   90.00
_cell.angle_beta   90.00
_cell.angle_gamma   90.00
#
_symmetry.space_group_name_H-M   'P 1'
#
loop_
_entity.id
_entity.type
_entity.pdbx_description
1 polymer ?
#
loop_
_entity_poly.entity_id
_entity_poly.type
_entity_poly.pdbx_seq_one_letter_code
_entity_poly.pdbx_strand_id
1 'polypeptide(L)' 'MDLKCSNCGKSIETLPITCGYSISYNEDTDLWECYMENCGFISIKEILCDDCCKKKNIST' A
#
# COMPACT_ATOMS: atom_id res chain seq x y z
N MET A 1 -9.61 -10.15 -9.90
CA MET A 1 -8.23 -9.88 -9.46
C MET A 1 -8.29 -9.83 -7.95
N ASP A 2 -7.74 -10.83 -7.27
CA ASP A 2 -7.85 -10.94 -5.81
C ASP A 2 -6.68 -10.20 -5.17
N LEU A 3 -6.87 -8.93 -4.83
CA LEU A 3 -5.88 -8.17 -4.09
C LEU A 3 -5.93 -8.59 -2.62
N LYS A 4 -4.79 -8.92 -2.03
CA LYS A 4 -4.68 -9.33 -0.63
C LYS A 4 -3.62 -8.50 0.07
N CYS A 5 -3.86 -8.19 1.33
CA CYS A 5 -2.88 -7.54 2.20
C CYS A 5 -1.64 -8.41 2.34
N SER A 6 -0.47 -7.88 2.01
CA SER A 6 0.79 -8.64 2.07
C SER A 6 1.19 -9.03 3.49
N ASN A 7 0.68 -8.35 4.52
CA ASN A 7 0.97 -8.67 5.92
C ASN A 7 0.01 -9.68 6.55
N CYS A 8 -1.30 -9.55 6.32
CA CYS A 8 -2.30 -10.37 7.03
C CYS A 8 -3.16 -11.26 6.12
N GLY A 9 -2.98 -11.20 4.80
CA GLY A 9 -3.71 -12.01 3.82
C GLY A 9 -5.19 -11.62 3.62
N LYS A 10 -5.70 -10.63 4.36
CA LYS A 10 -7.07 -10.10 4.21
C LYS A 10 -7.29 -9.59 2.79
N SER A 11 -8.40 -9.97 2.18
CA SER A 11 -8.79 -9.45 0.87
C SER A 11 -9.00 -7.94 0.92
N ILE A 12 -8.51 -7.25 -0.11
CA ILE A 12 -8.63 -5.82 -0.30
C ILE A 12 -9.57 -5.61 -1.47
N GLU A 13 -10.76 -5.10 -1.19
CA GLU A 13 -11.79 -4.88 -2.22
C GLU A 13 -11.59 -3.54 -2.93
N THR A 14 -11.03 -2.55 -2.23
CA THR A 14 -10.84 -1.19 -2.74
C THR A 14 -9.50 -0.62 -2.31
N LEU A 15 -8.97 0.28 -3.14
CA LEU A 15 -7.82 1.12 -2.83
C LEU A 15 -8.25 2.59 -2.79
N PRO A 16 -7.59 3.42 -1.96
CA PRO A 16 -7.75 4.87 -2.01
C PRO A 16 -7.51 5.41 -3.43
N ILE A 17 -8.36 6.34 -3.87
CA ILE A 17 -8.22 6.97 -5.19
C ILE A 17 -6.89 7.71 -5.33
N THR A 18 -6.34 8.21 -4.22
CA THR A 18 -5.03 8.86 -4.12
C THR A 18 -3.91 7.95 -4.60
N CYS A 19 -3.96 6.63 -4.37
CA CYS A 19 -3.00 5.67 -4.90
C CYS A 19 -3.01 5.70 -6.44
N GLY A 20 -4.18 5.71 -7.07
CA GLY A 20 -4.28 5.77 -8.53
C GLY A 20 -3.69 7.04 -9.15
N TYR A 21 -3.79 8.18 -8.47
CA TYR A 21 -3.24 9.47 -8.94
C TYR A 21 -1.76 9.68 -8.60
N SER A 22 -1.19 8.87 -7.73
CA SER A 22 0.18 9.05 -7.20
C SER A 22 1.13 7.93 -7.61
N ILE A 23 0.76 7.13 -8.63
CA ILE A 23 1.64 6.06 -9.12
C ILE A 23 2.94 6.68 -9.64
N SER A 24 4.04 6.28 -9.04
CA SER A 24 5.39 6.66 -9.44
C SER A 24 6.29 5.44 -9.46
N TYR A 25 7.36 5.53 -10.25
CA TYR A 25 8.42 4.52 -10.26
C TYR A 25 9.53 4.97 -9.31
N ASN A 26 9.90 4.10 -8.38
CA ASN A 26 10.99 4.31 -7.43
C ASN A 26 12.26 3.64 -7.98
N GLU A 27 13.22 4.46 -8.43
CA GLU A 27 14.45 4.01 -9.08
C GLU A 27 15.40 3.28 -8.11
N ASP A 28 15.36 3.61 -6.81
CA ASP A 28 16.21 2.98 -5.79
C ASP A 28 15.80 1.52 -5.52
N THR A 29 14.50 1.24 -5.65
CA THR A 29 13.93 -0.09 -5.37
C THR A 29 13.53 -0.86 -6.63
N ASP A 30 13.54 -0.21 -7.80
CA ASP A 30 13.04 -0.75 -9.07
C ASP A 30 11.56 -1.22 -8.97
N LEU A 31 10.75 -0.44 -8.23
CA LEU A 31 9.34 -0.78 -7.97
C LEU A 31 8.40 0.37 -8.27
N TRP A 32 7.21 0.01 -8.75
CA TRP A 32 6.09 0.95 -8.80
C TRP A 32 5.50 1.10 -7.41
N GLU A 33 5.36 2.35 -6.97
CA GLU A 33 4.79 2.72 -5.69
C GLU A 33 3.59 3.62 -5.91
N CYS A 34 2.72 3.67 -4.91
CA CYS A 34 1.67 4.67 -4.84
C CYS A 34 1.49 5.15 -3.39
N TYR A 35 0.93 6.34 -3.24
CA TYR A 35 0.58 6.87 -1.94
C TYR A 35 -0.72 6.24 -1.41
N MET A 36 -0.61 5.58 -0.27
CA MET A 36 -1.71 5.00 0.49
C MET A 36 -1.83 5.77 1.79
N GLU A 37 -2.88 6.58 1.97
CA GLU A 37 -3.08 7.51 3.10
C GLU A 37 -2.39 7.11 4.42
N ASN A 38 -2.90 6.07 5.10
CA ASN A 38 -2.38 5.63 6.40
C ASN A 38 -1.05 4.86 6.31
N CYS A 39 -0.55 4.57 5.12
CA CYS A 39 0.67 3.78 4.85
C CYS A 39 1.83 4.60 4.28
N GLY A 40 1.59 5.83 3.81
CA GLY A 40 2.54 6.57 3.00
C GLY A 40 2.73 5.94 1.61
N PHE A 41 3.89 6.17 0.99
CA PHE A 41 4.24 5.47 -0.25
C PHE A 41 4.54 3.99 0.03
N ILE A 42 3.94 3.12 -0.78
CA ILE A 42 4.14 1.68 -0.70
C ILE A 42 4.18 1.07 -2.10
N SER A 43 4.97 0.01 -2.26
CA SER A 43 4.99 -0.77 -3.49
C SER A 43 3.62 -1.38 -3.79
N ILE A 44 3.22 -1.32 -5.06
CA ILE A 44 1.98 -1.96 -5.56
C ILE A 44 2.04 -3.49 -5.38
N LYS A 45 3.23 -4.09 -5.27
CA LYS A 45 3.41 -5.53 -4.97
C LYS A 45 3.21 -5.86 -3.49
N GLU A 46 3.34 -4.87 -2.61
CA GLU A 46 3.36 -5.05 -1.15
C GLU A 46 2.22 -4.33 -0.45
N ILE A 47 1.09 -4.14 -1.16
CA ILE A 47 -0.06 -3.40 -0.64
C ILE A 47 -0.53 -3.95 0.72
N LEU A 48 -0.74 -3.05 1.65
CA LEU A 48 -1.28 -3.32 2.98
C LEU A 48 -2.73 -2.86 3.08
N CYS A 49 -3.54 -3.58 3.87
CA CYS A 49 -4.85 -3.10 4.27
C CYS A 49 -4.74 -1.97 5.29
N ASP A 50 -5.81 -1.20 5.42
CA ASP A 50 -5.89 -0.04 6.32
C ASP A 50 -5.54 -0.38 7.78
N ASP A 51 -5.98 -1.55 8.26
CA ASP A 51 -5.67 -2.04 9.61
C ASP A 51 -4.16 -2.25 9.81
N CYS A 52 -3.45 -2.76 8.79
CA CYS A 52 -2.01 -2.98 8.85
C CYS A 52 -1.24 -1.65 8.71
N CYS A 53 -1.72 -0.74 7.88
CA CYS A 53 -1.18 0.61 7.76
C CYS A 53 -1.20 1.34 9.11
N LYS A 54 -2.35 1.35 9.78
CA LYS A 54 -2.51 2.00 11.10
C LYS A 54 -1.58 1.42 12.17
N LYS A 55 -1.40 0.09 12.20
CA LYS A 55 -0.50 -0.57 13.16
C LYS A 55 0.96 -0.20 12.96
N LYS A 56 1.39 0.00 11.71
CA LYS A 56 2.76 0.40 11.38
C LYS A 56 3.09 1.78 11.99
N ASN A 57 2.14 2.71 11.96
CA ASN A 57 2.33 4.07 12.49
C ASN A 57 2.27 4.18 14.03
N ILE A 58 1.78 3.16 14.73
CA ILE A 58 1.71 3.14 16.21
C ILE A 58 3.03 2.63 16.82
N SER A 59 3.92 2.04 16.01
CA SER A 59 5.15 1.40 16.48
C SER A 59 6.42 2.25 16.29
N THR A 60 6.26 3.56 16.07
CA THR A 60 7.36 4.55 15.97
C THR A 60 7.22 5.58 17.08
#